data_AF-A0A3Q1EIG3-F1
#
_entry.id   AF-A0A3Q1EIG3-F1
#
_cell.length_a   1.000
_cell.length_b   1.000
_cell.length_c   1.000
_cell.angle_alpha   90.00
_cell.angle_beta   90.00
_cell.angle_gamma   90.00
#
_symmetry.space_group_name_H-M   'P 1'
#
loop_
_entity.id
_entity.type
_entity.pdbx_description
1 polymer ?
#
loop_
_entity_poly.entity_id
_entity_poly.type
_entity_poly.pdbx_seq_one_letter_code
_entity_poly.pdbx_strand_id
1 'polypeptide(L)'
;MLYQLNVVQPIGYSVNCTMPSNSSIDLSHSVLYSGPVDPAQWVGLRKTDGKLLDYLRYNLMMLALLAFEVTVYRHQELYRLRRNKVPPPTRTLFHDITRRHLDDGVMSCVKYFLNYYFYMFGLETCFLLAVNVIGQRMDLFAAGHAFGLITVLSHRSRKRIASLWPRYCYFLSGVLCFQYLLCIGFPPAACADYPWRRLSSTVDSNVVKWLFLPDHLAPPNPLFLLYDFLLLLGASLQLQVFEEELQPAVQVLAGDNSELDGDDAQICDPIRRSYLDMMKVIIFSYMFWFVLTVIFITGTTRISIFCMGYLVACFYFLLVGGDLLLKPLRSILLYWDCLIGYNVFVITMKNVLSILACGFIKSLVLNHCWLIQLFSLACTIKGYTRLASLSRCSCSPRRGRDHLGRRLFLLPAAAEESLQDLCCRGAELFEASTVKAVRARLEVEKTSMDLLKRQ
;
A
#
# COMPACT_ATOMS: atom_id res chain seq x y z
N MET A 1 30.54 23.09 12.53
CA MET A 1 31.51 24.14 12.15
C MET A 1 32.70 24.18 13.09
N LEU A 2 32.49 24.35 14.41
CA LEU A 2 33.56 24.35 15.42
C LEU A 2 34.49 23.11 15.39
N TYR A 3 33.96 21.90 15.14
CA TYR A 3 34.75 20.67 15.06
C TYR A 3 35.79 20.64 13.92
N GLN A 4 35.72 21.57 12.96
CA GLN A 4 36.69 21.65 11.85
C GLN A 4 37.95 22.45 12.20
N LEU A 5 38.01 23.09 13.36
CA LEU A 5 39.19 23.85 13.78
C LEU A 5 40.42 22.93 13.87
N ASN A 6 41.58 23.46 13.48
CA ASN A 6 42.85 22.70 13.50
C ASN A 6 43.25 22.25 14.91
N VAL A 7 42.77 22.94 15.95
CA VAL A 7 42.96 22.59 17.36
C VAL A 7 42.34 21.23 17.71
N VAL A 8 41.26 20.84 17.01
CA VAL A 8 40.60 19.55 17.25
C VAL A 8 41.29 18.47 16.42
N GLN A 9 42.08 17.62 17.07
CA GLN A 9 42.75 16.48 16.45
C GLN A 9 42.07 15.17 16.86
N PRO A 10 41.29 14.53 15.97
CA PRO A 10 40.52 13.32 16.31
C PRO A 10 41.39 12.12 16.71
N ILE A 11 42.64 12.08 16.24
CA ILE A 11 43.63 11.03 16.56
C ILE A 11 43.92 10.96 18.07
N GLY A 12 43.87 12.11 18.77
CA GLY A 12 44.11 12.15 20.21
C GLY A 12 42.97 11.59 21.07
N TYR A 13 41.76 11.50 20.50
CA TYR A 13 40.55 11.05 21.21
C TYR A 13 40.02 9.71 20.71
N SER A 14 40.56 9.20 19.60
CA SER A 14 40.10 7.95 19.00
C SER A 14 40.52 6.75 19.85
N VAL A 15 39.60 5.80 20.01
CA VAL A 15 39.83 4.56 20.76
C VAL A 15 39.99 3.41 19.76
N ASN A 16 41.05 2.63 19.89
CA ASN A 16 41.24 1.43 19.08
C ASN A 16 40.74 0.20 19.85
N CYS A 17 39.67 -0.42 19.36
CA CYS A 17 39.10 -1.61 19.99
C CYS A 17 39.83 -2.86 19.49
N THR A 18 40.37 -3.66 20.41
CA THR A 18 41.06 -4.92 20.07
C THR A 18 40.05 -6.04 19.83
N MET A 19 40.23 -6.80 18.75
CA MET A 19 39.39 -7.97 18.46
C MET A 19 39.54 -9.07 19.52
N PRO A 20 38.45 -9.72 19.93
CA PRO A 20 38.52 -10.90 20.79
C PRO A 20 39.13 -12.08 20.03
N SER A 21 40.12 -12.77 20.62
CA SER A 21 40.90 -13.82 19.95
C SER A 21 40.12 -15.09 19.55
N ASN A 22 38.94 -15.31 20.12
CA ASN A 22 38.18 -16.57 20.01
C ASN A 22 36.83 -16.43 19.29
N SER A 23 36.65 -15.44 18.41
CA SER A 23 35.39 -15.30 17.68
C SER A 23 35.29 -16.26 16.49
N SER A 24 34.21 -17.06 16.43
CA SER A 24 33.89 -17.95 15.32
C SER A 24 33.38 -17.24 14.06
N ILE A 25 33.07 -15.95 14.16
CA ILE A 25 32.53 -15.10 13.10
C ILE A 25 33.59 -14.06 12.71
N ASP A 26 33.78 -13.84 11.42
CA ASP A 26 34.67 -12.80 10.91
C ASP A 26 34.10 -11.41 11.20
N LEU A 27 34.54 -10.82 12.31
CA LEU A 27 34.14 -9.50 12.80
C LEU A 27 35.06 -8.38 12.29
N SER A 28 36.06 -8.71 11.46
CA SER A 28 37.05 -7.75 10.94
C SER A 28 36.43 -6.57 10.17
N HIS A 29 35.29 -6.81 9.51
CA HIS A 29 34.52 -5.81 8.78
C HIS A 29 33.57 -4.98 9.64
N SER A 30 33.50 -5.22 10.96
CA SER A 30 32.62 -4.45 11.85
C SER A 30 33.15 -3.03 12.05
N VAL A 31 32.24 -2.11 12.41
CA VAL A 31 32.60 -0.72 12.72
C VAL A 31 33.57 -0.63 13.92
N LEU A 32 33.55 -1.59 14.86
CA LEU A 32 34.43 -1.57 16.04
C LEU A 32 35.87 -1.95 15.71
N TYR A 33 36.06 -2.89 14.78
CA TYR A 33 37.36 -3.56 14.59
C TYR A 33 38.06 -3.19 13.29
N SER A 34 37.37 -2.49 12.38
CA SER A 34 37.95 -2.04 11.11
C SER A 34 38.95 -0.88 11.25
N GLY A 35 38.90 -0.13 12.35
CA GLY A 35 39.82 0.98 12.60
C GLY A 35 39.55 1.72 13.92
N PRO A 36 40.35 2.75 14.23
CA PRO A 36 40.17 3.55 15.43
C PRO A 36 38.83 4.31 15.38
N VAL A 37 38.06 4.20 16.46
CA VAL A 37 36.71 4.77 16.57
C VAL A 37 36.79 6.16 17.19
N ASP A 38 36.26 7.17 16.48
CA ASP A 38 36.08 8.51 17.01
C ASP A 38 34.75 8.59 17.80
N PRO A 39 34.77 8.86 19.12
CA PRO A 39 33.54 9.01 19.91
C PRO A 39 32.62 10.14 19.39
N ALA A 40 33.18 11.18 18.79
CA ALA A 40 32.42 12.31 18.28
C ALA A 40 31.56 11.93 17.05
N GLN A 41 31.96 10.87 16.31
CA GLN A 41 31.23 10.40 15.14
C GLN A 41 29.84 9.84 15.51
N TRP A 42 29.70 9.21 16.68
CA TRP A 42 28.41 8.73 17.18
C TRP A 42 27.44 9.87 17.51
N VAL A 43 27.97 10.98 18.03
CA VAL A 43 27.20 12.23 18.25
C VAL A 43 26.83 12.91 16.91
N GLY A 44 27.46 12.51 15.81
CA GLY A 44 27.22 13.02 14.46
C GLY A 44 28.26 14.04 13.98
N LEU A 45 29.34 14.27 14.73
CA LEU A 45 30.42 15.18 14.36
C LEU A 45 31.47 14.44 13.52
N ARG A 46 31.76 14.98 12.33
CA ARG A 46 32.79 14.42 11.44
C ARG A 46 33.69 15.52 10.90
N LYS A 47 35.00 15.32 10.97
CA LYS A 47 35.98 16.21 10.35
C LYS A 47 36.03 15.95 8.83
N THR A 48 36.03 17.00 8.02
CA THR A 48 36.05 16.90 6.56
C THR A 48 37.17 17.73 5.95
N ASP A 49 37.84 17.18 4.94
CA ASP A 49 38.98 17.84 4.29
C ASP A 49 38.48 18.87 3.27
N GLY A 50 38.22 20.09 3.72
CA GLY A 50 37.89 21.25 2.87
C GLY A 50 36.47 21.30 2.29
N LYS A 51 35.69 20.21 2.36
CA LYS A 51 34.29 20.14 1.89
C LYS A 51 33.26 20.34 3.01
N LEU A 52 33.36 21.45 3.73
CA LEU A 52 32.45 21.75 4.84
C LEU A 52 31.00 22.00 4.37
N LEU A 53 30.83 22.66 3.23
CA LEU A 53 29.51 22.97 2.68
C LEU A 53 28.72 21.71 2.31
N ASP A 54 29.37 20.70 1.73
CA ASP A 54 28.72 19.43 1.39
C ASP A 54 28.22 18.71 2.64
N TYR A 55 29.01 18.72 3.72
CA TYR A 55 28.62 18.15 5.01
C TYR A 55 27.46 18.90 5.67
N LEU A 56 27.41 20.23 5.55
CA LEU A 56 26.34 21.06 6.10
C LEU A 56 25.12 21.19 5.19
N ARG A 57 25.19 20.73 3.94
CA ARG A 57 24.18 20.94 2.89
C ARG A 57 22.78 20.60 3.35
N TYR A 58 22.58 19.44 3.97
CA TYR A 58 21.26 19.00 4.43
C TYR A 58 20.74 19.85 5.59
N ASN A 59 21.59 20.22 6.55
CA ASN A 59 21.20 21.09 7.66
C ASN A 59 20.84 22.50 7.20
N LEU A 60 21.60 23.06 6.25
CA LEU A 60 21.30 24.34 5.63
C LEU A 60 20.00 24.29 4.82
N MET A 61 19.76 23.20 4.10
CA MET A 61 18.50 23.00 3.37
C MET A 61 17.31 22.89 4.33
N MET A 62 17.45 22.17 5.45
CA MET A 62 16.42 22.10 6.49
C MET A 62 16.13 23.48 7.09
N LEU A 63 17.18 24.24 7.42
CA LEU A 63 17.02 25.62 7.92
C LEU A 63 16.32 26.51 6.90
N ALA A 64 16.70 26.42 5.62
CA ALA A 64 16.07 27.18 4.55
C ALA A 64 14.59 26.81 4.38
N LEU A 65 14.22 25.53 4.49
CA LEU A 65 12.84 25.08 4.44
C LEU A 65 12.01 25.60 5.63
N LEU A 66 12.55 25.55 6.85
CA LEU A 66 11.88 26.10 8.05
C LEU A 66 11.69 27.62 7.96
N ALA A 67 12.72 28.34 7.50
CA ALA A 67 12.61 29.77 7.24
C ALA A 67 11.57 30.06 6.16
N PHE A 68 11.57 29.29 5.07
CA PHE A 68 10.61 29.41 3.98
C PHE A 68 9.18 29.18 4.47
N GLU A 69 8.93 28.14 5.27
CA GLU A 69 7.62 27.88 5.89
C GLU A 69 7.09 29.11 6.66
N VAL A 70 7.90 29.65 7.57
CA VAL A 70 7.52 30.84 8.36
C VAL A 70 7.29 32.05 7.45
N THR A 71 8.12 32.25 6.42
CA THR A 71 7.93 33.36 5.47
C THR A 71 6.62 33.24 4.70
N VAL A 72 6.22 32.03 4.30
CA VAL A 72 4.94 31.79 3.62
C VAL A 72 3.78 32.12 4.54
N TYR A 73 3.79 31.63 5.79
CA TYR A 73 2.73 31.94 6.76
C TYR A 73 2.61 33.45 7.01
N ARG A 74 3.73 34.15 7.22
CA ARG A 74 3.75 35.60 7.42
C ARG A 74 3.30 36.38 6.18
N HIS A 75 3.68 35.93 4.99
CA HIS A 75 3.23 36.54 3.75
C HIS A 75 1.71 36.41 3.58
N GLN A 76 1.15 35.22 3.85
CA GLN A 76 -0.29 35.00 3.79
C GLN A 76 -1.06 35.87 4.80
N GLU A 77 -0.55 35.99 6.03
CA GLU A 77 -1.12 36.85 7.07
C GLU A 77 -1.12 38.33 6.64
N LEU A 78 0.02 38.83 6.16
CA LEU A 78 0.14 40.21 5.67
C LEU A 78 -0.81 40.48 4.48
N TYR A 79 -0.92 39.53 3.55
CA TYR A 79 -1.83 39.65 2.41
C TYR A 79 -3.29 39.75 2.84
N ARG A 80 -3.70 38.94 3.84
CA ARG A 80 -5.05 38.97 4.41
C ARG A 80 -5.35 40.28 5.12
N LEU A 81 -4.42 40.77 5.94
CA LEU A 81 -4.55 42.05 6.65
C LEU A 81 -4.70 43.23 5.69
N ARG A 82 -3.86 43.32 4.65
CA ARG A 82 -3.94 44.42 3.66
C ARG A 82 -5.24 44.44 2.87
N ARG A 83 -5.89 43.29 2.68
CA ARG A 83 -7.12 43.16 1.89
C ARG A 83 -8.38 42.97 2.76
N ASN A 84 -8.27 43.10 4.08
CA ASN A 84 -9.35 42.82 5.04
C ASN A 84 -10.06 41.48 4.78
N LYS A 85 -9.28 40.42 4.46
CA LYS A 85 -9.82 39.07 4.20
C LYS A 85 -9.71 38.19 5.45
N VAL A 86 -10.80 37.55 5.83
CA VAL A 86 -10.85 36.58 6.93
C VAL A 86 -10.22 35.25 6.48
N PRO A 87 -9.53 34.50 7.36
CA PRO A 87 -9.10 33.14 7.04
C PRO A 87 -10.30 32.28 6.62
N PRO A 88 -10.18 31.50 5.52
CA PRO A 88 -11.27 30.64 5.08
C PRO A 88 -11.53 29.53 6.13
N PRO A 89 -12.80 29.12 6.31
CA PRO A 89 -13.16 28.09 7.29
C PRO A 89 -12.57 26.72 6.94
N THR A 90 -12.36 26.45 5.65
CA THR A 90 -11.70 25.25 5.14
C THR A 90 -10.39 25.63 4.47
N ARG A 91 -9.32 24.84 4.68
CA ARG A 91 -7.99 25.07 4.09
C ARG A 91 -7.92 24.60 2.63
N THR A 92 -8.85 25.03 1.78
CA THR A 92 -8.95 24.59 0.38
C THR A 92 -8.18 25.47 -0.59
N LEU A 93 -7.84 24.91 -1.75
CA LEU A 93 -7.17 25.63 -2.84
C LEU A 93 -8.19 26.48 -3.63
N PHE A 94 -9.31 25.87 -4.02
CA PHE A 94 -10.39 26.55 -4.76
C PHE A 94 -11.60 26.76 -3.87
N HIS A 95 -11.90 28.02 -3.51
CA HIS A 95 -12.95 28.35 -2.56
C HIS A 95 -14.36 28.25 -3.18
N ASP A 96 -14.46 28.35 -4.51
CA ASP A 96 -15.73 28.39 -5.23
C ASP A 96 -16.36 27.00 -5.41
N ILE A 97 -15.63 25.93 -5.09
CA ILE A 97 -16.03 24.54 -5.37
C ILE A 97 -16.50 23.86 -4.09
N THR A 98 -17.76 23.43 -4.09
CA THR A 98 -18.44 22.72 -3.01
C THR A 98 -18.95 21.37 -3.51
N ARG A 99 -19.48 20.54 -2.61
CA ARG A 99 -20.07 19.22 -2.94
C ARG A 99 -21.16 19.29 -4.01
N ARG A 100 -21.90 20.40 -4.11
CA ARG A 100 -22.95 20.61 -5.12
C ARG A 100 -22.38 20.73 -6.53
N HIS A 101 -21.17 21.29 -6.65
CA HIS A 101 -20.49 21.47 -7.93
C HIS A 101 -19.75 20.22 -8.43
N LEU A 102 -19.81 19.11 -7.68
CA LEU A 102 -19.19 17.85 -8.07
C LEU A 102 -19.80 17.30 -9.37
N ASP A 103 -21.11 17.47 -9.54
CA ASP A 103 -21.89 16.83 -10.61
C ASP A 103 -22.10 17.74 -11.84
N ASP A 104 -21.66 19.00 -11.77
CA ASP A 104 -21.84 20.00 -12.83
C ASP A 104 -20.98 19.73 -14.08
N GLY A 105 -19.77 19.20 -13.90
CA GLY A 105 -18.85 18.93 -15.01
C GLY A 105 -17.49 18.40 -14.60
N VAL A 106 -16.76 17.82 -15.56
CA VAL A 106 -15.47 17.13 -15.32
C VAL A 106 -14.44 18.04 -14.66
N MET A 107 -14.34 19.30 -15.09
CA MET A 107 -13.39 20.25 -14.50
C MET A 107 -13.74 20.63 -13.06
N SER A 108 -15.02 20.80 -12.74
CA SER A 108 -15.47 21.07 -11.37
C SER A 108 -15.22 19.86 -10.46
N CYS A 109 -15.44 18.65 -10.98
CA CYS A 109 -15.14 17.39 -10.32
C CYS A 109 -13.64 17.24 -10.01
N VAL A 110 -12.75 17.52 -10.96
CA VAL A 110 -11.29 17.50 -10.72
C VAL A 110 -10.89 18.53 -9.67
N LYS A 111 -11.40 19.77 -9.73
CA LYS A 111 -11.12 20.79 -8.71
C LYS A 111 -11.61 20.38 -7.31
N TYR A 112 -12.76 19.71 -7.24
CA TYR A 112 -13.30 19.19 -6.00
C TYR A 112 -12.39 18.10 -5.42
N PHE A 113 -11.95 17.13 -6.23
CA PHE A 113 -11.00 16.12 -5.78
C PHE A 113 -9.66 16.73 -5.36
N LEU A 114 -9.13 17.73 -6.08
CA LEU A 114 -7.90 18.41 -5.65
C LEU A 114 -8.03 19.07 -4.27
N ASN A 115 -9.22 19.57 -3.90
CA ASN A 115 -9.48 20.14 -2.58
C ASN A 115 -9.71 19.07 -1.50
N TYR A 116 -10.49 18.03 -1.80
CA TYR A 116 -11.07 17.12 -0.80
C TYR A 116 -10.69 15.64 -0.99
N TYR A 117 -9.67 15.33 -1.80
CA TYR A 117 -9.24 13.94 -2.04
C TYR A 117 -8.91 13.21 -0.73
N PHE A 118 -8.09 13.82 0.13
CA PHE A 118 -7.69 13.20 1.39
C PHE A 118 -8.83 13.21 2.43
N TYR A 119 -9.74 14.19 2.36
CA TYR A 119 -10.96 14.19 3.18
C TYR A 119 -11.86 12.99 2.85
N MET A 120 -12.00 12.65 1.57
CA MET A 120 -12.83 11.53 1.11
C MET A 120 -12.14 10.16 1.26
N PHE A 121 -10.90 10.04 0.79
CA PHE A 121 -10.17 8.76 0.67
C PHE A 121 -9.02 8.60 1.69
N GLY A 122 -9.06 9.35 2.78
CA GLY A 122 -7.94 9.41 3.74
C GLY A 122 -7.71 8.09 4.48
N LEU A 123 -8.77 7.33 4.81
CA LEU A 123 -8.63 6.01 5.44
C LEU A 123 -8.00 4.98 4.49
N GLU A 124 -8.50 4.92 3.26
CA GLU A 124 -8.05 3.99 2.22
C GLU A 124 -6.58 4.27 1.86
N THR A 125 -6.20 5.53 1.77
CA THR A 125 -4.80 5.93 1.55
C THR A 125 -3.92 5.57 2.74
N CYS A 126 -4.37 5.75 3.98
CA CYS A 126 -3.64 5.30 5.17
C CYS A 126 -3.46 3.78 5.21
N PHE A 127 -4.48 3.00 4.86
CA PHE A 127 -4.37 1.54 4.79
C PHE A 127 -3.42 1.08 3.68
N LEU A 128 -3.45 1.73 2.51
CA LEU A 128 -2.48 1.48 1.44
C LEU A 128 -1.04 1.80 1.88
N LEU A 129 -0.83 2.91 2.58
CA LEU A 129 0.48 3.26 3.14
C LEU A 129 0.94 2.21 4.17
N ALA A 130 0.03 1.73 5.03
CA ALA A 130 0.35 0.68 6.01
C ALA A 130 0.76 -0.63 5.33
N VAL A 131 0.00 -1.06 4.32
CA VAL A 131 0.34 -2.25 3.52
C VAL A 131 1.65 -2.06 2.77
N ASN A 132 1.93 -0.86 2.26
CA ASN A 132 3.22 -0.56 1.63
C ASN A 132 4.39 -0.66 2.64
N VAL A 133 4.23 -0.13 3.86
CA VAL A 133 5.22 -0.29 4.94
C VAL A 133 5.48 -1.78 5.21
N ILE A 134 4.42 -2.58 5.39
CA ILE A 134 4.51 -4.03 5.64
C ILE A 134 5.07 -4.79 4.41
N GLY A 135 4.92 -4.25 3.20
CA GLY A 135 5.43 -4.87 1.98
C GLY A 135 6.91 -4.57 1.73
N GLN A 136 7.34 -3.33 2.00
CA GLN A 136 8.74 -2.91 1.85
C GLN A 136 9.62 -3.45 2.98
N ARG A 137 9.05 -3.62 4.18
CA ARG A 137 9.71 -4.17 5.36
C ARG A 137 9.25 -5.62 5.61
N MET A 138 10.19 -6.52 5.84
CA MET A 138 9.92 -7.91 6.25
C MET A 138 10.71 -8.15 7.53
N ASP A 139 10.33 -7.42 8.57
CA ASP A 139 10.95 -7.40 9.89
C ASP A 139 9.90 -7.53 11.00
N LEU A 140 10.36 -7.66 12.24
CA LEU A 140 9.49 -7.76 13.42
C LEU A 140 8.54 -6.55 13.55
N PHE A 141 9.01 -5.35 13.19
CA PHE A 141 8.20 -4.14 13.25
C PHE A 141 7.07 -4.15 12.23
N ALA A 142 7.30 -4.66 11.03
CA ALA A 142 6.25 -4.87 10.04
C ALA A 142 5.16 -5.83 10.55
N ALA A 143 5.53 -6.88 11.30
CA ALA A 143 4.54 -7.72 11.99
C ALA A 143 3.71 -6.91 13.00
N GLY A 144 4.35 -6.03 13.78
CA GLY A 144 3.68 -5.09 14.69
C GLY A 144 2.69 -4.16 13.97
N HIS A 145 3.10 -3.56 12.85
CA HIS A 145 2.21 -2.74 12.02
C HIS A 145 1.04 -3.55 11.44
N ALA A 146 1.28 -4.79 11.03
CA ALA A 146 0.26 -5.74 10.57
C ALA A 146 -0.78 -6.04 11.66
N PHE A 147 -0.35 -6.31 12.90
CA PHE A 147 -1.28 -6.48 14.02
C PHE A 147 -2.09 -5.21 14.31
N GLY A 148 -1.44 -4.04 14.30
CA GLY A 148 -2.13 -2.76 14.44
C GLY A 148 -3.18 -2.53 13.35
N LEU A 149 -2.86 -2.87 12.10
CA LEU A 149 -3.80 -2.78 10.97
C LEU A 149 -4.99 -3.75 11.15
N ILE A 150 -4.75 -4.98 11.58
CA ILE A 150 -5.83 -5.94 11.91
C ILE A 150 -6.73 -5.37 13.01
N THR A 151 -6.16 -4.81 14.08
CA THR A 151 -6.95 -4.23 15.18
C THR A 151 -7.86 -3.11 14.68
N VAL A 152 -7.34 -2.20 13.84
CA VAL A 152 -8.15 -1.12 13.26
C VAL A 152 -9.23 -1.67 12.32
N LEU A 153 -8.89 -2.56 11.40
CA LEU A 153 -9.83 -3.14 10.43
C LEU A 153 -10.86 -4.08 11.06
N SER A 154 -10.60 -4.62 12.25
CA SER A 154 -11.60 -5.41 12.99
C SER A 154 -12.84 -4.57 13.36
N HIS A 155 -12.69 -3.25 13.42
CA HIS A 155 -13.79 -2.32 13.59
C HIS A 155 -14.32 -1.89 12.22
N ARG A 156 -15.50 -2.40 11.86
CA ARG A 156 -16.14 -2.08 10.57
C ARG A 156 -16.58 -0.61 10.44
N SER A 157 -17.06 0.00 11.53
CA SER A 157 -17.69 1.32 11.43
C SER A 157 -16.70 2.48 11.60
N ARG A 158 -16.79 3.48 10.71
CA ARG A 158 -15.98 4.71 10.71
C ARG A 158 -15.99 5.40 12.07
N LYS A 159 -17.15 5.45 12.74
CA LYS A 159 -17.29 6.04 14.09
C LYS A 159 -16.44 5.33 15.14
N ARG A 160 -16.35 3.99 15.09
CA ARG A 160 -15.51 3.21 16.01
C ARG A 160 -14.03 3.36 15.67
N ILE A 161 -13.70 3.35 14.38
CA ILE A 161 -12.32 3.61 13.91
C ILE A 161 -11.85 4.99 14.39
N ALA A 162 -12.67 6.04 14.21
CA ALA A 162 -12.34 7.40 14.65
C ALA A 162 -12.08 7.49 16.16
N SER A 163 -12.85 6.75 16.97
CA SER A 163 -12.63 6.67 18.42
C SER A 163 -11.31 5.98 18.80
N LEU A 164 -10.90 4.95 18.04
CA LEU A 164 -9.65 4.22 18.26
C LEU A 164 -8.42 4.91 17.64
N TRP A 165 -8.62 5.76 16.62
CA TRP A 165 -7.56 6.33 15.78
C TRP A 165 -6.47 7.09 16.55
N PRO A 166 -6.77 7.90 17.59
CA PRO A 166 -5.72 8.55 18.39
C PRO A 166 -4.78 7.53 19.03
N ARG A 167 -5.29 6.40 19.53
CA ARG A 167 -4.48 5.33 20.12
C ARG A 167 -3.57 4.68 19.08
N TYR A 168 -4.07 4.52 17.85
CA TYR A 168 -3.26 4.03 16.74
C TYR A 168 -2.14 5.01 16.37
N CYS A 169 -2.42 6.32 16.35
CA CYS A 169 -1.40 7.35 16.11
C CYS A 169 -0.31 7.34 17.19
N TYR A 170 -0.69 7.21 18.48
CA TYR A 170 0.28 7.08 19.58
C TYR A 170 1.13 5.81 19.45
N PHE A 171 0.52 4.69 19.05
CA PHE A 171 1.25 3.46 18.76
C PHE A 171 2.28 3.66 17.64
N LEU A 172 1.89 4.25 16.50
CA LEU A 172 2.80 4.53 15.38
C LEU A 172 3.94 5.46 15.79
N SER A 173 3.65 6.53 16.53
CA SER A 173 4.65 7.45 17.04
C SER A 173 5.63 6.77 17.99
N GLY A 174 5.13 5.96 18.93
CA GLY A 174 5.96 5.22 19.88
C GLY A 174 6.88 4.21 19.19
N VAL A 175 6.36 3.48 18.20
CA VAL A 175 7.15 2.55 17.38
C VAL A 175 8.24 3.29 16.60
N LEU A 176 7.92 4.42 15.96
CA LEU A 176 8.91 5.22 15.22
C LEU A 176 10.04 5.71 16.14
N CYS A 177 9.71 6.26 17.31
CA CYS A 177 10.70 6.68 18.30
C CYS A 177 11.59 5.52 18.75
N PHE A 178 10.99 4.36 19.04
CA PHE A 178 11.75 3.18 19.46
C PHE A 178 12.68 2.67 18.36
N GLN A 179 12.21 2.59 17.11
CA GLN A 179 13.05 2.20 15.98
C GLN A 179 14.22 3.16 15.75
N TYR A 180 14.00 4.47 15.91
CA TYR A 180 15.07 5.46 15.80
C TYR A 180 16.15 5.25 16.88
N LEU A 181 15.75 4.96 18.12
CA LEU A 181 16.69 4.61 19.20
C LEU A 181 17.48 3.34 18.88
N LEU A 182 16.84 2.33 18.28
CA LEU A 182 17.54 1.12 17.83
C LEU A 182 18.54 1.41 16.70
N CYS A 183 18.23 2.32 15.78
CA CYS A 183 19.17 2.72 14.73
C CYS A 183 20.39 3.49 15.26
N ILE A 184 20.23 4.27 16.35
CA ILE A 184 21.36 4.95 17.01
C ILE A 184 22.29 3.92 17.67
N GLY A 185 21.70 2.94 18.37
CA GLY A 185 22.44 1.91 19.07
C GLY A 185 23.35 2.44 20.19
N PHE A 186 24.19 1.55 20.70
CA PHE A 186 25.19 1.81 21.72
C PHE A 186 26.44 2.48 21.13
N PRO A 187 27.09 3.43 21.85
CA PRO A 187 28.25 4.14 21.36
C PRO A 187 29.43 3.17 21.10
N PRO A 188 29.99 3.15 19.87
CA PRO A 188 31.06 2.22 19.51
C PRO A 188 32.38 2.49 20.23
N ALA A 189 32.59 3.71 20.77
CA ALA A 189 33.79 4.08 21.52
C ALA A 189 33.96 3.32 22.85
N ALA A 190 32.88 2.71 23.37
CA ALA A 190 32.93 1.89 24.57
C ALA A 190 33.50 0.48 24.34
N CYS A 191 33.81 0.10 23.09
CA CYS A 191 34.35 -1.20 22.69
C CYS A 191 33.56 -2.41 23.23
N ALA A 192 32.27 -2.25 23.49
CA ALA A 192 31.40 -3.31 23.98
C ALA A 192 30.52 -3.83 22.84
N ASP A 193 30.65 -5.12 22.53
CA ASP A 193 29.77 -5.79 21.56
C ASP A 193 28.40 -6.13 22.16
N TYR A 194 27.40 -6.23 21.28
CA TYR A 194 26.05 -6.57 21.69
C TYR A 194 25.90 -8.02 22.18
N PRO A 195 24.92 -8.31 23.07
CA PRO A 195 24.71 -9.63 23.63
C PRO A 195 24.52 -10.76 22.61
N TRP A 196 23.86 -10.51 21.47
CA TRP A 196 23.59 -11.49 20.41
C TRP A 196 24.80 -11.79 19.51
N ARG A 197 25.95 -11.14 19.76
CA ARG A 197 27.24 -11.45 19.12
C ARG A 197 28.26 -12.00 20.10
N ARG A 198 27.91 -12.20 21.38
CA ARG A 198 28.81 -12.81 22.36
C ARG A 198 29.14 -14.26 21.98
N LEU A 199 30.31 -14.72 22.40
CA LEU A 199 30.92 -16.03 22.07
C LEU A 199 29.99 -17.26 22.16
N SER A 200 28.91 -17.20 22.96
CA SER A 200 27.96 -18.28 23.18
C SER A 200 26.70 -18.25 22.30
N SER A 201 26.47 -17.18 21.52
CA SER A 201 25.24 -17.03 20.74
C SER A 201 25.40 -17.59 19.33
N THR A 202 24.57 -18.58 18.98
CA THR A 202 24.47 -19.20 17.65
C THR A 202 23.56 -18.43 16.69
N VAL A 203 23.27 -17.15 16.98
CA VAL A 203 22.27 -16.38 16.23
C VAL A 203 22.85 -15.94 14.88
N ASP A 204 22.27 -16.45 13.80
CA ASP A 204 22.64 -16.06 12.43
C ASP A 204 22.40 -14.56 12.20
N SER A 205 23.30 -13.91 11.46
CA SER A 205 23.20 -12.48 11.09
C SER A 205 21.88 -12.12 10.41
N ASN A 206 21.27 -13.06 9.70
CA ASN A 206 19.98 -12.86 9.04
C ASN A 206 18.83 -12.74 10.06
N VAL A 207 18.89 -13.44 11.19
CA VAL A 207 17.88 -13.37 12.24
C VAL A 207 17.99 -12.04 12.98
N VAL A 208 19.21 -11.59 13.30
CA VAL A 208 19.47 -10.26 13.89
C VAL A 208 18.89 -9.15 13.00
N LYS A 209 19.12 -9.25 11.69
CA LYS A 209 18.60 -8.30 10.70
C LYS A 209 17.07 -8.32 10.61
N TRP A 210 16.43 -9.49 10.67
CA TRP A 210 14.97 -9.62 10.65
C TRP A 210 14.31 -9.05 11.91
N LEU A 211 14.93 -9.25 13.07
CA LEU A 211 14.50 -8.67 14.34
C LEU A 211 14.73 -7.15 14.41
N PHE A 212 15.43 -6.57 13.43
CA PHE A 212 15.81 -5.16 13.40
C PHE A 212 16.58 -4.73 14.66
N LEU A 213 17.45 -5.61 15.15
CA LEU A 213 18.32 -5.32 16.29
C LEU A 213 19.49 -4.44 15.85
N PRO A 214 19.99 -3.56 16.73
CA PRO A 214 21.22 -2.83 16.45
C PRO A 214 22.38 -3.81 16.27
N ASP A 215 23.29 -3.54 15.34
CA ASP A 215 24.49 -4.35 15.19
C ASP A 215 25.59 -3.51 14.55
N HIS A 216 26.83 -3.72 14.97
CA HIS A 216 27.98 -3.01 14.41
C HIS A 216 28.50 -3.67 13.14
N LEU A 217 28.19 -4.95 12.92
CA LEU A 217 28.54 -5.67 11.68
C LEU A 217 27.50 -5.45 10.58
N ALA A 218 26.22 -5.57 10.93
CA ALA A 218 25.10 -5.41 9.99
C ALA A 218 24.10 -4.38 10.53
N PRO A 219 24.40 -3.07 10.44
CA PRO A 219 23.55 -2.04 11.00
C PRO A 219 22.16 -2.04 10.33
N PRO A 220 21.09 -1.70 11.09
CA PRO A 220 19.75 -1.58 10.55
C PRO A 220 19.68 -0.46 9.51
N ASN A 221 18.92 -0.68 8.43
CA ASN A 221 18.80 0.31 7.36
C ASN A 221 17.90 1.48 7.79
N PRO A 222 18.41 2.73 7.85
CA PRO A 222 17.62 3.87 8.32
C PRO A 222 16.55 4.32 7.31
N LEU A 223 16.68 3.97 6.02
CA LEU A 223 15.70 4.28 4.99
C LEU A 223 14.31 3.70 5.28
N PHE A 224 14.26 2.62 6.05
CA PHE A 224 13.00 2.02 6.45
C PHE A 224 12.16 2.96 7.33
N LEU A 225 12.79 3.81 8.15
CA LEU A 225 12.09 4.76 9.03
C LEU A 225 11.34 5.84 8.23
N LEU A 226 11.77 6.12 6.99
CA LEU A 226 11.07 7.04 6.11
C LEU A 226 9.65 6.56 5.79
N TYR A 227 9.47 5.27 5.53
CA TYR A 227 8.14 4.72 5.25
C TYR A 227 7.22 4.81 6.46
N ASP A 228 7.74 4.55 7.65
CA ASP A 228 6.98 4.64 8.90
C ASP A 228 6.63 6.09 9.23
N PHE A 229 7.52 7.03 8.93
CA PHE A 229 7.24 8.46 9.01
C PHE A 229 6.12 8.88 8.06
N LEU A 230 6.13 8.42 6.79
CA LEU A 230 5.06 8.71 5.83
C LEU A 230 3.71 8.13 6.28
N LEU A 231 3.72 6.93 6.88
CA LEU A 231 2.53 6.33 7.48
C LEU A 231 2.01 7.16 8.66
N LEU A 232 2.91 7.59 9.57
CA LEU A 232 2.54 8.45 10.70
C LEU A 232 1.99 9.80 10.23
N LEU A 233 2.60 10.40 9.21
CA LEU A 233 2.11 11.64 8.58
C LEU A 233 0.70 11.44 8.04
N GLY A 234 0.47 10.40 7.23
CA GLY A 234 -0.86 10.07 6.73
C GLY A 234 -1.88 9.86 7.86
N ALA A 235 -1.51 9.09 8.88
CA ALA A 235 -2.38 8.84 10.03
C ALA A 235 -2.70 10.13 10.82
N SER A 236 -1.74 11.03 10.97
CA SER A 236 -1.93 12.32 11.65
C SER A 236 -2.86 13.26 10.86
N LEU A 237 -2.73 13.28 9.53
CA LEU A 237 -3.66 14.01 8.66
C LEU A 237 -5.06 13.41 8.75
N GLN A 238 -5.18 12.08 8.81
CA GLN A 238 -6.47 11.42 8.94
C GLN A 238 -7.13 11.69 10.30
N LEU A 239 -6.33 11.83 11.36
CA LEU A 239 -6.84 12.27 12.66
C LEU A 239 -7.47 13.66 12.57
N GLN A 240 -6.80 14.60 11.89
CA GLN A 240 -7.34 15.93 11.64
C GLN A 240 -8.64 15.88 10.81
N VAL A 241 -8.71 15.00 9.79
CA VAL A 241 -9.94 14.80 9.01
C VAL A 241 -11.11 14.35 9.89
N PHE A 242 -10.89 13.44 10.84
CA PHE A 242 -11.95 13.02 11.76
C PHE A 242 -12.45 14.15 12.68
N GLU A 243 -11.58 15.08 13.06
CA GLU A 243 -11.97 16.27 13.82
C GLU A 243 -12.74 17.28 12.96
N GLU A 244 -12.32 17.46 11.70
CA GLU A 244 -12.98 18.34 10.72
C GLU A 244 -14.36 17.82 10.30
N GLU A 245 -14.53 16.49 10.19
CA GLU A 245 -15.82 15.84 9.88
C GLU A 245 -16.91 16.13 10.92
N LEU A 246 -16.54 16.44 12.17
CA LEU A 246 -17.50 16.79 13.21
C LEU A 246 -18.07 18.22 13.03
N GLN A 247 -17.39 19.06 12.24
CA GLN A 247 -17.78 20.47 12.07
C GLN A 247 -18.87 20.61 11.00
N PRO A 248 -20.05 21.19 11.33
CA PRO A 248 -21.17 21.29 10.39
C PRO A 248 -20.86 22.20 9.20
N ALA A 249 -20.02 23.22 9.40
CA ALA A 249 -19.56 24.10 8.33
C ALA A 249 -18.81 23.32 7.24
N VAL A 250 -17.97 22.36 7.63
CA VAL A 250 -17.19 21.53 6.69
C VAL A 250 -18.11 20.55 5.97
N GLN A 251 -19.06 19.93 6.68
CA GLN A 251 -20.03 19.00 6.09
C GLN A 251 -20.85 19.63 4.96
N VAL A 252 -21.26 20.89 5.09
CA VAL A 252 -22.00 21.60 4.03
C VAL A 252 -21.13 21.85 2.79
N LEU A 253 -19.84 22.16 2.97
CA LEU A 253 -18.93 22.45 1.87
C LEU A 253 -18.41 21.17 1.19
N ALA A 254 -17.89 20.24 1.99
CA ALA A 254 -17.20 19.03 1.54
C ALA A 254 -18.16 17.85 1.33
N GLY A 255 -19.29 17.80 2.02
CA GLY A 255 -20.22 16.66 2.04
C GLY A 255 -20.11 15.86 3.35
N ASP A 256 -21.16 15.08 3.63
CA ASP A 256 -21.17 14.15 4.77
C ASP A 256 -20.48 12.83 4.39
N ASN A 257 -19.61 12.36 5.28
CA ASN A 257 -18.84 11.11 5.15
C ASN A 257 -19.42 9.98 6.03
N SER A 258 -20.63 10.17 6.55
CA SER A 258 -21.32 9.16 7.33
C SER A 258 -21.69 7.94 6.47
N GLU A 259 -21.60 6.75 7.05
CA GLU A 259 -22.10 5.52 6.42
C GLU A 259 -23.62 5.63 6.27
N LEU A 260 -24.10 5.65 5.03
CA LEU A 260 -25.54 5.64 4.73
C LEU A 260 -26.15 4.34 5.25
N ASP A 261 -27.13 4.45 6.12
CA ASP A 261 -27.98 3.31 6.48
C ASP A 261 -28.95 3.10 5.30
N GLY A 262 -29.08 1.84 4.86
CA GLY A 262 -29.51 1.46 3.51
C GLY A 262 -30.92 1.85 3.03
N ASP A 263 -31.62 2.77 3.70
CA ASP A 263 -32.93 3.29 3.32
C ASP A 263 -32.90 4.73 2.77
N ASP A 264 -31.82 5.49 2.98
CA ASP A 264 -31.69 6.85 2.40
C ASP A 264 -31.05 6.80 1.00
N ALA A 265 -31.63 5.98 0.12
CA ALA A 265 -31.40 6.09 -1.31
C ALA A 265 -32.07 7.40 -1.78
N GLN A 266 -31.37 8.51 -1.54
CA GLN A 266 -31.79 9.82 -2.00
C GLN A 266 -31.96 9.73 -3.53
N ILE A 267 -33.22 9.90 -3.93
CA ILE A 267 -33.77 9.94 -5.28
C ILE A 267 -32.67 10.30 -6.29
N CYS A 268 -32.28 9.32 -7.11
CA CYS A 268 -31.41 9.55 -8.26
C CYS A 268 -31.98 10.72 -9.08
N ASP A 269 -31.23 11.81 -9.13
CA ASP A 269 -31.47 12.86 -10.10
C ASP A 269 -31.50 12.23 -11.51
N PRO A 270 -32.40 12.66 -12.40
CA PRO A 270 -32.48 12.12 -13.74
C PRO A 270 -31.12 12.28 -14.43
N ILE A 271 -30.55 11.14 -14.85
CA ILE A 271 -29.25 11.03 -15.54
C ILE A 271 -29.20 12.10 -16.63
N ARG A 272 -28.44 13.18 -16.40
CA ARG A 272 -28.20 14.20 -17.41
C ARG A 272 -27.20 13.64 -18.41
N ARG A 273 -27.33 14.00 -19.69
CA ARG A 273 -26.40 13.52 -20.74
C ARG A 273 -25.07 14.30 -20.66
N SER A 274 -24.25 13.99 -19.66
CA SER A 274 -22.92 14.60 -19.45
C SER A 274 -21.79 13.56 -19.61
N TYR A 275 -20.61 13.99 -20.07
CA TYR A 275 -19.40 13.15 -20.09
C TYR A 275 -19.03 12.62 -18.71
N LEU A 276 -19.32 13.41 -17.67
CA LEU A 276 -19.09 13.04 -16.29
C LEU A 276 -19.99 11.86 -15.89
N ASP A 277 -21.25 11.86 -16.31
CA ASP A 277 -22.18 10.77 -16.01
C ASP A 277 -21.83 9.50 -16.78
N MET A 278 -21.34 9.61 -18.02
CA MET A 278 -20.77 8.46 -18.75
C MET A 278 -19.57 7.85 -18.01
N MET A 279 -18.66 8.67 -17.49
CA MET A 279 -17.53 8.19 -16.68
C MET A 279 -17.99 7.56 -15.37
N LYS A 280 -18.98 8.14 -14.69
CA LYS A 280 -19.55 7.55 -13.47
C LYS A 280 -20.15 6.17 -13.75
N VAL A 281 -20.97 6.03 -14.79
CA VAL A 281 -21.55 4.73 -15.17
C VAL A 281 -20.45 3.72 -15.45
N ILE A 282 -19.42 4.09 -16.21
CA ILE A 282 -18.30 3.19 -16.49
C ILE A 282 -17.58 2.76 -15.19
N ILE A 283 -17.29 3.70 -14.29
CA ILE A 283 -16.61 3.41 -13.03
C ILE A 283 -17.50 2.56 -12.12
N PHE A 284 -18.72 2.99 -11.81
CA PHE A 284 -19.58 2.28 -10.85
C PHE A 284 -20.02 0.90 -11.37
N SER A 285 -20.29 0.75 -12.67
CA SER A 285 -20.75 -0.54 -13.22
C SER A 285 -19.60 -1.52 -13.49
N TYR A 286 -18.42 -1.08 -13.95
CA TYR A 286 -17.34 -1.99 -14.36
C TYR A 286 -16.22 -2.17 -13.32
N MET A 287 -16.10 -1.31 -12.31
CA MET A 287 -15.03 -1.46 -11.30
C MET A 287 -15.10 -2.77 -10.53
N PHE A 288 -16.31 -3.29 -10.28
CA PHE A 288 -16.49 -4.58 -9.63
C PHE A 288 -15.79 -5.73 -10.39
N TRP A 289 -16.06 -5.84 -11.69
CA TRP A 289 -15.46 -6.87 -12.57
C TRP A 289 -13.96 -6.66 -12.78
N PHE A 290 -13.52 -5.41 -12.83
CA PHE A 290 -12.10 -5.08 -12.88
C PHE A 290 -11.36 -5.56 -11.64
N VAL A 291 -11.90 -5.31 -10.44
CA VAL A 291 -11.30 -5.78 -9.17
C VAL A 291 -11.24 -7.30 -9.12
N LEU A 292 -12.29 -8.01 -9.55
CA LEU A 292 -12.26 -9.49 -9.65
C LEU A 292 -11.16 -9.99 -10.59
N THR A 293 -10.95 -9.31 -11.71
CA THR A 293 -9.87 -9.64 -12.65
C THR A 293 -8.49 -9.47 -12.00
N VAL A 294 -8.29 -8.39 -11.22
CA VAL A 294 -7.05 -8.19 -10.46
C VAL A 294 -6.85 -9.32 -9.45
N ILE A 295 -7.89 -9.70 -8.70
CA ILE A 295 -7.82 -10.81 -7.74
C ILE A 295 -7.43 -12.11 -8.45
N PHE A 296 -8.00 -12.41 -9.61
CA PHE A 296 -7.63 -13.57 -10.42
C PHE A 296 -6.15 -13.57 -10.82
N ILE A 297 -5.64 -12.42 -11.29
CA ILE A 297 -4.22 -12.26 -11.63
C ILE A 297 -3.35 -12.50 -10.39
N THR A 298 -3.72 -11.91 -9.24
CA THR A 298 -2.95 -12.14 -7.99
C THR A 298 -2.96 -13.61 -7.55
N GLY A 299 -4.05 -14.34 -7.78
CA GLY A 299 -4.16 -15.77 -7.49
C GLY A 299 -3.38 -16.68 -8.44
N THR A 300 -3.11 -16.25 -9.67
CA THR A 300 -2.40 -17.05 -10.68
C THR A 300 -0.90 -16.76 -10.77
N THR A 301 -0.46 -15.56 -10.37
CA THR A 301 0.96 -15.13 -10.50
C THR A 301 1.96 -15.93 -9.65
N ARG A 302 1.54 -16.51 -8.53
CA ARG A 302 2.41 -17.34 -7.67
C ARG A 302 1.69 -18.61 -7.21
N ILE A 303 2.44 -19.70 -7.12
CA ILE A 303 1.93 -20.99 -6.64
C ILE A 303 2.09 -21.00 -5.11
N SER A 304 1.00 -20.80 -4.38
CA SER A 304 0.96 -20.81 -2.91
C SER A 304 -0.45 -21.19 -2.43
N ILE A 305 -0.56 -21.81 -1.25
CA ILE A 305 -1.87 -22.06 -0.62
C ILE A 305 -2.69 -20.77 -0.41
N PHE A 306 -2.01 -19.65 -0.16
CA PHE A 306 -2.67 -18.34 -0.06
C PHE A 306 -3.23 -17.86 -1.41
N CYS A 307 -2.62 -18.27 -2.52
CA CYS A 307 -3.10 -17.94 -3.86
C CYS A 307 -4.32 -18.78 -4.25
N MET A 308 -4.42 -20.02 -3.76
CA MET A 308 -5.60 -20.86 -3.93
C MET A 308 -6.86 -20.21 -3.33
N GLY A 309 -6.77 -19.58 -2.16
CA GLY A 309 -7.92 -18.89 -1.56
C GLY A 309 -8.41 -17.71 -2.41
N TYR A 310 -7.51 -16.93 -3.04
CA TYR A 310 -7.91 -15.89 -3.99
C TYR A 310 -8.62 -16.44 -5.23
N LEU A 311 -8.18 -17.60 -5.74
CA LEU A 311 -8.85 -18.25 -6.87
C LEU A 311 -10.25 -18.74 -6.48
N VAL A 312 -10.40 -19.37 -5.32
CA VAL A 312 -11.70 -19.82 -4.81
C VAL A 312 -12.66 -18.63 -4.63
N ALA A 313 -12.19 -17.55 -4.00
CA ALA A 313 -12.99 -16.34 -3.85
C ALA A 313 -13.38 -15.74 -5.22
N CYS A 314 -12.44 -15.66 -6.15
CA CYS A 314 -12.70 -15.15 -7.50
C CYS A 314 -13.74 -15.97 -8.25
N PHE A 315 -13.64 -17.31 -8.24
CA PHE A 315 -14.63 -18.15 -8.89
C PHE A 315 -16.01 -18.05 -8.23
N TYR A 316 -16.05 -17.95 -6.89
CA TYR A 316 -17.29 -17.72 -6.16
C TYR A 316 -17.97 -16.41 -6.59
N PHE A 317 -17.23 -15.29 -6.62
CA PHE A 317 -17.78 -14.00 -7.05
C PHE A 317 -18.09 -13.93 -8.55
N LEU A 318 -17.40 -14.66 -9.42
CA LEU A 318 -17.74 -14.72 -10.84
C LEU A 318 -19.02 -15.52 -11.09
N LEU A 319 -19.27 -16.60 -10.33
CA LEU A 319 -20.47 -17.42 -10.45
C LEU A 319 -21.70 -16.75 -9.84
N VAL A 320 -21.55 -16.11 -8.68
CA VAL A 320 -22.66 -15.52 -7.90
C VAL A 320 -22.77 -14.01 -8.13
N GLY A 321 -21.81 -13.36 -8.79
CA GLY A 321 -21.69 -11.90 -8.83
C GLY A 321 -22.88 -11.17 -9.45
N GLY A 322 -23.50 -11.75 -10.50
CA GLY A 322 -24.72 -11.19 -11.11
C GLY A 322 -25.88 -11.10 -10.13
N ASP A 323 -26.15 -12.20 -9.42
CA ASP A 323 -27.20 -12.26 -8.39
C ASP A 323 -26.82 -11.51 -7.11
N LEU A 324 -25.52 -11.36 -6.84
CA LEU A 324 -25.02 -10.65 -5.67
C LEU A 324 -25.29 -9.15 -5.78
N LEU A 325 -25.17 -8.57 -6.98
CA LEU A 325 -25.44 -7.14 -7.22
C LEU A 325 -26.91 -6.77 -6.99
N LEU A 326 -27.83 -7.72 -7.19
CA LEU A 326 -29.27 -7.57 -6.94
C LEU A 326 -29.65 -7.68 -5.45
N LYS A 327 -28.73 -8.17 -4.60
CA LYS A 327 -28.98 -8.34 -3.16
C LYS A 327 -28.78 -7.01 -2.41
N PRO A 328 -29.42 -6.82 -1.24
CA PRO A 328 -29.22 -5.63 -0.44
C PRO A 328 -27.74 -5.44 -0.07
N LEU A 329 -27.29 -4.17 -0.09
CA LEU A 329 -25.89 -3.75 0.11
C LEU A 329 -25.25 -4.35 1.38
N ARG A 330 -26.02 -4.56 2.45
CA ARG A 330 -25.53 -5.14 3.71
C ARG A 330 -24.91 -6.53 3.51
N SER A 331 -25.52 -7.38 2.69
CA SER A 331 -25.04 -8.73 2.41
C SER A 331 -23.77 -8.69 1.55
N ILE A 332 -23.75 -7.85 0.52
CA ILE A 332 -22.59 -7.65 -0.37
C ILE A 332 -21.36 -7.21 0.45
N LEU A 333 -21.54 -6.21 1.32
CA LEU A 333 -20.46 -5.68 2.15
C LEU A 333 -19.89 -6.71 3.13
N LEU A 334 -20.68 -7.66 3.63
CA LEU A 334 -20.17 -8.73 4.50
C LEU A 334 -19.20 -9.66 3.77
N TYR A 335 -19.54 -10.07 2.55
CA TYR A 335 -18.63 -10.89 1.73
C TYR A 335 -17.36 -10.12 1.34
N TRP A 336 -17.48 -8.82 1.05
CA TRP A 336 -16.34 -7.95 0.78
C TRP A 336 -15.43 -7.77 2.00
N ASP A 337 -15.99 -7.56 3.19
CA ASP A 337 -15.21 -7.48 4.43
C ASP A 337 -14.45 -8.78 4.71
N CYS A 338 -15.07 -9.94 4.43
CA CYS A 338 -14.41 -11.23 4.52
C CYS A 338 -13.22 -11.34 3.55
N LEU A 339 -13.37 -10.82 2.33
CA LEU A 339 -12.31 -10.80 1.32
C LEU A 339 -11.16 -9.84 1.71
N ILE A 340 -11.48 -8.66 2.25
CA ILE A 340 -10.50 -7.71 2.77
C ILE A 340 -9.76 -8.33 3.96
N GLY A 341 -10.49 -8.95 4.89
CA GLY A 341 -9.93 -9.68 6.02
C GLY A 341 -9.00 -10.81 5.59
N TYR A 342 -9.38 -11.58 4.56
CA TYR A 342 -8.51 -12.60 3.96
C TYR A 342 -7.24 -11.99 3.38
N ASN A 343 -7.32 -10.87 2.69
CA ASN A 343 -6.15 -10.21 2.10
C ASN A 343 -5.16 -9.75 3.18
N VAL A 344 -5.66 -9.08 4.22
CA VAL A 344 -4.86 -8.66 5.37
C VAL A 344 -4.22 -9.88 6.05
N PHE A 345 -4.98 -10.95 6.27
CA PHE A 345 -4.46 -12.21 6.83
C PHE A 345 -3.33 -12.82 5.99
N VAL A 346 -3.46 -12.82 4.66
CA VAL A 346 -2.41 -13.32 3.77
C VAL A 346 -1.14 -12.46 3.88
N ILE A 347 -1.29 -11.13 3.95
CA ILE A 347 -0.16 -10.20 4.11
C ILE A 347 0.55 -10.45 5.44
N THR A 348 -0.20 -10.57 6.55
CA THR A 348 0.37 -10.79 7.87
C THR A 348 1.05 -12.14 7.98
N MET A 349 0.44 -13.21 7.47
CA MET A 349 1.03 -14.54 7.45
C MET A 349 2.31 -14.59 6.60
N LYS A 350 2.34 -13.92 5.45
CA LYS A 350 3.56 -13.82 4.65
C LYS A 350 4.67 -13.07 5.37
N ASN A 351 4.33 -12.02 6.12
CA ASN A 351 5.30 -11.29 6.93
C ASN A 351 5.85 -12.17 8.07
N VAL A 352 5.00 -12.88 8.82
CA VAL A 352 5.45 -13.79 9.90
C VAL A 352 6.30 -14.93 9.34
N LEU A 353 5.88 -15.54 8.22
CA LEU A 353 6.64 -16.61 7.57
C LEU A 353 7.97 -16.12 6.95
N SER A 354 8.18 -14.81 6.81
CA SER A 354 9.43 -14.26 6.28
C SER A 354 10.64 -14.54 7.19
N ILE A 355 10.44 -14.74 8.50
CA ILE A 355 11.53 -15.14 9.42
C ILE A 355 12.09 -16.52 9.06
N LEU A 356 11.22 -17.45 8.66
CA LEU A 356 11.61 -18.80 8.25
C LEU A 356 12.37 -18.74 6.91
N ALA A 357 11.92 -17.85 6.02
CA ALA A 357 12.50 -17.68 4.69
C ALA A 357 13.88 -16.99 4.71
N CYS A 358 14.02 -15.87 5.44
CA CYS A 358 15.24 -15.07 5.45
C CYS A 358 16.20 -15.47 6.59
N GLY A 359 15.68 -15.82 7.77
CA GLY A 359 16.46 -16.15 8.96
C GLY A 359 17.01 -17.57 8.96
N PHE A 360 16.15 -18.58 8.76
CA PHE A 360 16.50 -20.00 8.94
C PHE A 360 16.70 -20.78 7.63
N ILE A 361 17.07 -20.10 6.56
CA ILE A 361 17.10 -20.66 5.19
C ILE A 361 17.96 -21.94 5.08
N LYS A 362 19.08 -22.01 5.79
CA LYS A 362 20.00 -23.17 5.76
C LYS A 362 19.37 -24.42 6.39
N SER A 363 18.69 -24.27 7.52
CA SER A 363 18.02 -25.37 8.23
C SER A 363 16.75 -25.82 7.49
N LEU A 364 15.99 -24.86 6.95
CA LEU A 364 14.74 -25.14 6.24
C LEU A 364 14.97 -25.92 4.93
N VAL A 365 16.01 -25.58 4.16
CA VAL A 365 16.32 -26.26 2.90
C VAL A 365 16.76 -27.71 3.14
N LEU A 366 17.44 -27.99 4.25
CA LEU A 366 17.92 -29.34 4.58
C LEU A 366 16.78 -30.26 5.06
N ASN A 367 15.87 -29.75 5.88
CA ASN A 367 14.89 -30.60 6.59
C ASN A 367 13.45 -30.50 6.04
N HIS A 368 13.05 -29.37 5.47
CA HIS A 368 11.64 -29.07 5.16
C HIS A 368 11.44 -28.33 3.83
N CYS A 369 12.00 -28.86 2.74
CA CYS A 369 11.86 -28.30 1.38
C CYS A 369 10.37 -28.16 0.94
N TRP A 370 9.50 -29.09 1.37
CA TRP A 370 8.06 -29.05 1.08
C TRP A 370 7.37 -27.78 1.62
N LEU A 371 7.82 -27.25 2.76
CA LEU A 371 7.25 -26.07 3.39
C LEU A 371 7.55 -24.80 2.59
N ILE A 372 8.76 -24.71 2.03
CA ILE A 372 9.18 -23.61 1.14
C ILE A 372 8.30 -23.58 -0.11
N GLN A 373 8.01 -24.75 -0.68
CA GLN A 373 7.19 -24.89 -1.88
C GLN A 373 5.71 -24.59 -1.63
N LEU A 374 5.15 -25.07 -0.52
CA LEU A 374 3.72 -24.86 -0.18
C LEU A 374 3.37 -23.38 0.04
N PHE A 375 4.25 -22.64 0.71
CA PHE A 375 4.02 -21.24 1.06
C PHE A 375 4.71 -20.24 0.12
N SER A 376 5.49 -20.71 -0.86
CA SER A 376 6.27 -19.87 -1.79
C SER A 376 7.18 -18.88 -1.04
N LEU A 377 7.96 -19.40 -0.10
CA LEU A 377 8.82 -18.58 0.76
C LEU A 377 10.00 -18.01 -0.04
N ALA A 378 10.03 -16.70 -0.23
CA ALA A 378 11.11 -16.01 -0.91
C ALA A 378 11.48 -14.73 -0.16
N CYS A 379 12.78 -14.54 0.10
CA CYS A 379 13.29 -13.31 0.69
C CYS A 379 13.44 -12.25 -0.42
N THR A 380 12.62 -11.20 -0.38
CA THR A 380 12.61 -10.13 -1.40
C THR A 380 13.53 -8.96 -1.09
N ILE A 381 14.03 -8.86 0.16
CA ILE A 381 14.82 -7.72 0.63
C ILE A 381 16.29 -7.83 0.18
N LYS A 382 16.84 -6.72 -0.32
CA LYS A 382 18.25 -6.61 -0.69
C LYS A 382 19.16 -6.72 0.55
N GLY A 383 20.23 -7.49 0.43
CA GLY A 383 21.24 -7.67 1.48
C GLY A 383 21.01 -8.85 2.43
N TYR A 384 20.08 -9.75 2.13
CA TYR A 384 20.14 -11.12 2.66
C TYR A 384 20.98 -11.99 1.71
N THR A 385 21.66 -13.01 2.24
CA THR A 385 22.39 -13.99 1.44
C THR A 385 21.43 -14.67 0.47
N ARG A 386 21.57 -14.41 -0.83
CA ARG A 386 20.72 -15.03 -1.86
C ARG A 386 21.07 -16.51 -2.01
N LEU A 387 20.04 -17.31 -2.29
CA LEU A 387 20.04 -18.74 -2.65
C LEU A 387 20.78 -19.05 -3.98
N ALA A 388 21.90 -18.40 -4.27
CA ALA A 388 22.64 -18.66 -5.50
C ALA A 388 23.44 -19.98 -5.49
N SER A 389 23.58 -20.65 -4.33
CA SER A 389 24.51 -21.80 -4.19
C SER A 389 23.94 -23.10 -3.61
N LEU A 390 22.62 -23.23 -3.33
CA LEU A 390 22.02 -24.52 -2.92
C LEU A 390 20.99 -25.02 -3.93
N SER A 391 21.51 -25.63 -5.00
CA SER A 391 20.81 -26.36 -6.05
C SER A 391 20.23 -27.69 -5.55
N ARG A 392 19.28 -27.68 -4.62
CA ARG A 392 18.50 -28.90 -4.25
C ARG A 392 16.99 -28.70 -4.14
N CYS A 393 16.47 -27.47 -4.09
CA CYS A 393 15.03 -27.20 -3.88
C CYS A 393 14.33 -26.40 -4.99
N SER A 394 14.96 -26.17 -6.14
CA SER A 394 14.33 -25.45 -7.25
C SER A 394 13.63 -26.41 -8.21
N CYS A 395 12.29 -26.40 -8.21
CA CYS A 395 11.55 -26.74 -9.42
C CYS A 395 11.85 -25.65 -10.46
N SER A 396 12.38 -26.05 -11.61
CA SER A 396 12.59 -25.19 -12.77
C SER A 396 11.27 -24.51 -13.14
N PRO A 397 11.19 -23.18 -13.25
CA PRO A 397 10.08 -22.57 -13.97
C PRO A 397 10.20 -23.03 -15.43
N ARG A 398 9.24 -23.83 -15.89
CA ARG A 398 9.09 -24.13 -17.32
C ARG A 398 9.03 -22.79 -18.05
N ARG A 399 10.05 -22.53 -18.88
CA ARG A 399 10.00 -21.53 -19.95
C ARG A 399 8.88 -21.95 -20.91
N GLY A 400 7.66 -21.48 -20.66
CA GLY A 400 6.62 -21.40 -21.66
C GLY A 400 6.90 -20.19 -22.54
N ARG A 401 7.56 -20.44 -23.68
CA ARG A 401 7.42 -19.56 -24.84
C ARG A 401 6.00 -19.76 -25.34
N ASP A 402 5.12 -18.80 -25.12
CA ASP A 402 3.93 -18.60 -25.95
C ASP A 402 3.89 -17.13 -26.35
N HIS A 403 4.55 -16.86 -27.47
CA HIS A 403 4.18 -15.75 -28.32
C HIS A 403 2.94 -16.16 -29.11
N LEU A 404 2.10 -15.15 -29.39
CA LEU A 404 1.05 -15.12 -30.41
C LEU A 404 -0.36 -15.53 -29.95
N GLY A 405 -1.07 -14.53 -29.43
CA GLY A 405 -2.53 -14.57 -29.26
C GLY A 405 -3.15 -13.21 -28.90
N ARG A 406 -2.51 -12.08 -29.22
CA ARG A 406 -3.17 -10.76 -29.11
C ARG A 406 -4.04 -10.55 -30.35
N ARG A 407 -5.31 -10.95 -30.27
CA ARG A 407 -6.37 -10.27 -31.00
C ARG A 407 -6.99 -9.24 -30.07
N LEU A 408 -6.68 -7.99 -30.42
CA LEU A 408 -7.47 -6.81 -30.14
C LEU A 408 -8.94 -7.13 -30.42
N PHE A 409 -9.81 -7.04 -29.41
CA PHE A 409 -11.21 -6.75 -29.66
C PHE A 409 -11.64 -5.60 -28.75
N LEU A 410 -12.01 -4.52 -29.43
CA LEU A 410 -12.68 -3.34 -28.94
C LEU A 410 -14.10 -3.72 -28.45
N LEU A 411 -14.52 -3.03 -27.38
CA LEU A 411 -15.85 -2.81 -26.76
C LEU A 411 -17.09 -2.82 -27.72
N PRO A 412 -18.38 -2.81 -27.25
CA PRO A 412 -18.92 -2.47 -25.91
C PRO A 412 -20.11 -3.35 -25.40
N ALA A 413 -20.76 -2.89 -24.30
CA ALA A 413 -22.15 -3.17 -23.81
C ALA A 413 -22.27 -4.19 -22.65
N ALA A 414 -23.08 -4.02 -21.60
CA ALA A 414 -23.98 -2.95 -21.15
C ALA A 414 -24.16 -3.06 -19.61
N ALA A 415 -24.69 -2.00 -19.00
CA ALA A 415 -25.17 -1.97 -17.62
C ALA A 415 -26.68 -2.24 -17.56
N GLU A 416 -27.13 -2.44 -16.31
CA GLU A 416 -28.47 -2.19 -15.72
C GLU A 416 -29.46 -3.34 -15.46
N GLU A 417 -29.97 -3.28 -14.23
CA GLU A 417 -31.08 -4.00 -13.62
C GLU A 417 -32.39 -3.71 -14.37
N SER A 418 -32.66 -4.49 -15.40
CA SER A 418 -34.02 -4.76 -15.89
C SER A 418 -34.06 -6.07 -16.68
N LEU A 419 -33.08 -6.96 -16.46
CA LEU A 419 -32.81 -8.08 -17.38
C LEU A 419 -33.62 -9.35 -17.09
N GLN A 420 -34.22 -9.50 -15.91
CA GLN A 420 -35.01 -10.70 -15.61
C GLN A 420 -36.27 -10.78 -16.48
N ASP A 421 -37.01 -9.66 -16.63
CA ASP A 421 -38.19 -9.57 -17.50
C ASP A 421 -37.82 -9.37 -18.99
N LEU A 422 -36.68 -8.73 -19.29
CA LEU A 422 -36.20 -8.58 -20.67
C LEU A 422 -35.57 -9.85 -21.25
N CYS A 423 -35.13 -10.82 -20.44
CA CYS A 423 -34.63 -12.10 -20.95
C CYS A 423 -35.72 -12.89 -21.71
N CYS A 424 -36.96 -12.87 -21.23
CA CYS A 424 -38.10 -13.47 -21.92
C CYS A 424 -38.39 -12.76 -23.25
N ARG A 425 -38.44 -11.42 -23.24
CA ARG A 425 -38.61 -10.61 -24.47
C ARG A 425 -37.45 -10.75 -25.45
N GLY A 426 -36.21 -10.87 -24.95
CA GLY A 426 -35.01 -11.09 -25.74
C GLY A 426 -35.04 -12.46 -26.44
N ALA A 427 -35.47 -13.50 -25.73
CA ALA A 427 -35.68 -14.83 -26.30
C ALA A 427 -36.80 -14.83 -27.35
N GLU A 428 -37.93 -14.16 -27.08
CA GLU A 428 -39.03 -14.00 -28.05
C GLU A 428 -38.60 -13.25 -29.32
N LEU A 429 -37.81 -12.18 -29.17
CA LEU A 429 -37.25 -11.44 -30.31
C LEU A 429 -36.23 -12.27 -31.10
N PHE A 430 -35.41 -13.07 -30.40
CA PHE A 430 -34.45 -13.97 -31.03
C PHE A 430 -35.17 -15.06 -31.82
N GLU A 431 -36.19 -15.70 -31.23
CA GLU A 431 -37.05 -16.69 -31.89
C GLU A 431 -37.82 -16.09 -33.07
N ALA A 432 -38.38 -14.89 -32.93
CA ALA A 432 -39.04 -14.20 -34.04
C ALA A 432 -38.06 -13.91 -35.20
N SER A 433 -36.81 -13.54 -34.89
CA SER A 433 -35.78 -13.28 -35.89
C SER A 433 -35.32 -14.56 -36.62
N THR A 434 -35.16 -15.67 -35.88
CA THR A 434 -34.75 -16.95 -36.46
C THR A 434 -35.85 -17.57 -37.30
N VAL A 435 -37.11 -17.53 -36.85
CA VAL A 435 -38.28 -17.99 -37.63
C VAL A 435 -38.43 -17.19 -38.92
N LYS A 436 -38.23 -15.86 -38.88
CA LYS A 436 -38.28 -15.01 -40.07
C LYS A 436 -37.15 -15.35 -41.05
N ALA A 437 -35.94 -15.59 -40.55
CA ALA A 437 -34.80 -15.99 -41.37
C ALA A 437 -34.99 -17.38 -42.01
N VAL A 438 -35.58 -18.33 -41.29
CA VAL A 438 -35.88 -19.69 -41.80
C VAL A 438 -36.96 -19.65 -42.87
N ARG A 439 -38.04 -18.88 -42.69
CA ARG A 439 -39.09 -18.71 -43.72
C ARG A 439 -38.53 -18.10 -45.01
N ALA A 440 -37.70 -17.07 -44.90
CA ALA A 440 -37.05 -16.46 -46.06
C ALA A 440 -36.16 -17.47 -46.82
N ARG A 441 -35.44 -18.35 -46.11
CA ARG A 441 -34.64 -19.41 -46.75
C ARG A 441 -35.52 -20.46 -47.44
N LEU A 442 -36.61 -20.88 -46.81
CA LEU A 442 -37.56 -21.83 -47.41
C LEU A 442 -38.23 -21.26 -48.67
N GLU A 443 -38.53 -19.96 -48.69
CA GLU A 443 -39.07 -19.29 -49.88
C GLU A 443 -38.03 -19.25 -51.02
N VAL A 444 -36.76 -18.96 -50.70
CA VAL A 444 -35.67 -19.01 -51.67
C VAL A 444 -35.45 -20.44 -52.18
N GLU A 445 -35.42 -21.44 -51.31
CA GLU A 445 -35.30 -22.85 -51.73
C GLU A 445 -36.47 -23.27 -52.62
N LYS A 446 -37.70 -22.93 -52.25
CA LYS A 446 -38.89 -23.22 -53.06
C LYS A 446 -38.81 -22.57 -54.44
N THR A 447 -38.45 -21.29 -54.51
CA THR A 447 -38.29 -20.59 -55.80
C THR A 447 -37.17 -21.19 -56.65
N SER A 448 -36.06 -21.63 -56.03
CA SER A 448 -34.97 -22.30 -56.72
C SER A 448 -35.36 -23.69 -57.24
N MET A 449 -36.13 -24.46 -56.46
CA MET A 449 -36.69 -25.75 -56.88
C MET A 449 -37.72 -25.61 -58.00
N ASP A 450 -38.56 -24.57 -57.96
CA ASP A 450 -39.54 -24.29 -59.01
C ASP A 450 -38.85 -23.83 -60.31
N LEU A 451 -37.72 -23.13 -60.22
CA LEU A 451 -36.87 -22.82 -61.38
C LEU A 451 -36.19 -24.07 -61.94
N LEU A 452 -35.66 -24.96 -61.09
CA LEU A 452 -35.07 -26.24 -61.51
C LEU A 452 -36.09 -27.20 -62.12
N LYS A 453 -37.36 -27.15 -61.71
CA LYS A 453 -38.44 -27.93 -62.33
C LYS A 453 -38.91 -27.37 -63.68
N ARG A 454 -38.63 -26.09 -63.96
CA ARG A 454 -38.98 -25.41 -65.22
C ARG A 454 -37.89 -25.55 -66.29
N GLN A 455 -36.65 -25.80 -65.87
CA GLN A 455 -35.57 -26.27 -66.73
C GLN A 455 -35.73 -27.77 -67.00
#